data_AF-A0A2U2Z4I4-F1
#
_entry.id   AF-A0A2U2Z4I4-F1
#
_cell.length_a   1.000
_cell.length_b   1.000
_cell.length_c   1.000
_cell.angle_alpha   90.00
_cell.angle_beta   90.00
_cell.angle_gamma   90.00
#
_symmetry.space_group_name_H-M   'P 1'
#
loop_
_entity.id
_entity.type
_entity.pdbx_description
1 polymer ?
#
loop_
_entity_poly.entity_id
_entity_poly.type
_entity_poly.pdbx_seq_one_letter_code
_entity_poly.pdbx_strand_id
1 'polypeptide(L)'
;MGFALMPTAEAQAASASDTLQQEINQVLDATEGGVQISRNEIAWNDGDVIMAFPMPGEATAPASSPAAQRLQAEVAGLPGTPAEEPTVGLAASDNCPTQVFGNDWYCFYQNRDFGGRRLQWNEKHDPTAVRFSDYGFANQTSSWSNKGAKTITVFDGCKSGFSPTLWTEAAHSRSSYVGNSKNDKADCFRAS
;
A
#
# COMPACT_ATOMS: atom_id res chain seq x y z
N MET A 1 0.23 49.90 -9.83
CA MET A 1 -0.72 48.76 -9.83
C MET A 1 0.02 47.57 -10.39
N GLY A 2 0.47 46.65 -9.53
CA GLY A 2 1.13 45.42 -9.95
C GLY A 2 0.11 44.30 -10.01
N PHE A 3 -0.18 43.78 -11.20
CA PHE A 3 -0.92 42.53 -11.34
C PHE A 3 0.00 41.39 -10.90
N ALA A 4 -0.30 40.79 -9.75
CA ALA A 4 0.31 39.53 -9.36
C ALA A 4 -0.22 38.45 -10.32
N LEU A 5 0.67 37.90 -11.15
CA LEU A 5 0.42 36.70 -11.95
C LEU A 5 0.17 35.56 -10.97
N MET A 6 -1.08 35.15 -10.80
CA MET A 6 -1.39 33.88 -10.17
C MET A 6 -0.94 32.76 -11.12
N PRO A 7 -0.26 31.71 -10.63
CA PRO A 7 0.11 30.58 -11.46
C PRO A 7 -1.16 29.91 -12.01
N THR A 8 -1.13 29.54 -13.27
CA THR A 8 -2.22 28.80 -13.92
C THR A 8 -2.30 27.37 -13.38
N ALA A 9 -3.49 26.77 -13.39
CA ALA A 9 -3.76 25.43 -12.85
C ALA A 9 -2.84 24.33 -13.44
N GLU A 10 -2.38 24.49 -14.68
CA GLU A 10 -1.43 23.57 -15.34
C GLU A 10 -0.04 23.58 -14.69
N ALA A 11 0.45 24.74 -14.25
CA ALA A 11 1.74 24.84 -13.57
C ALA A 11 1.70 24.20 -12.17
N GLN A 12 0.56 24.32 -11.49
CA GLN A 12 0.33 23.65 -10.21
C GLN A 12 0.26 22.13 -10.37
N ALA A 13 -0.45 21.63 -11.40
CA ALA A 13 -0.53 20.20 -11.69
C ALA A 13 0.83 19.59 -12.08
N ALA A 14 1.66 20.31 -12.83
CA ALA A 14 3.03 19.89 -13.15
C ALA A 14 3.89 19.77 -11.89
N SER A 15 3.95 20.84 -11.08
CA SER A 15 4.74 20.83 -9.83
C SER A 15 4.31 19.74 -8.84
N ALA A 16 3.01 19.45 -8.76
CA ALA A 16 2.47 18.43 -7.88
C ALA A 16 2.77 17.00 -8.41
N SER A 17 2.93 16.85 -9.72
CA SER A 17 3.41 15.59 -10.32
C SER A 17 4.89 15.36 -10.02
N ASP A 18 5.69 16.42 -10.04
CA ASP A 18 7.12 16.34 -9.73
C ASP A 18 7.35 15.94 -8.26
N THR A 19 6.53 16.44 -7.32
CA THR A 19 6.63 16.05 -5.91
C THR A 19 6.30 14.57 -5.69
N LEU A 20 5.24 14.06 -6.35
CA LEU A 20 4.90 12.64 -6.27
C LEU A 20 6.03 11.77 -6.84
N GLN A 21 6.60 12.14 -7.98
CA GLN A 21 7.69 11.38 -8.57
C GLN A 21 8.95 11.40 -7.69
N GLN A 22 9.22 12.51 -6.99
CA GLN A 22 10.31 12.57 -6.01
C GLN A 22 10.09 11.61 -4.84
N GLU A 23 8.88 11.51 -4.30
CA GLU A 23 8.55 10.55 -3.24
C GLU A 23 8.73 9.10 -3.71
N ILE A 24 8.29 8.79 -4.94
CA ILE A 24 8.50 7.46 -5.54
C ILE A 24 9.99 7.17 -5.67
N ASN A 25 10.77 8.11 -6.20
CA ASN A 25 12.21 7.95 -6.36
C ASN A 25 12.90 7.75 -5.00
N GLN A 26 12.50 8.47 -3.96
CA GLN A 26 13.04 8.28 -2.61
C GLN A 26 12.80 6.87 -2.08
N VAL A 27 11.62 6.29 -2.33
CA VAL A 27 11.34 4.90 -1.93
C VAL A 27 12.16 3.92 -2.76
N LEU A 28 12.28 4.13 -4.08
CA LEU A 28 13.09 3.28 -4.95
C LEU A 28 14.59 3.35 -4.61
N ASP A 29 15.10 4.52 -4.24
CA ASP A 29 16.50 4.71 -3.83
C ASP A 29 16.79 4.07 -2.46
N ALA A 30 15.78 3.99 -1.58
CA ALA A 30 15.90 3.46 -0.23
C ALA A 30 15.57 1.96 -0.10
N THR A 31 15.03 1.33 -1.15
CA THR A 31 14.58 -0.07 -1.13
C THR A 31 15.22 -0.86 -2.26
N GLU A 32 15.41 -2.15 -2.08
CA GLU A 32 15.98 -3.02 -3.11
C GLU A 32 14.87 -3.73 -3.89
N GLY A 33 15.01 -3.84 -5.20
CA GLY A 33 14.10 -4.61 -6.06
C GLY A 33 12.75 -3.95 -6.38
N GLY A 34 12.52 -2.72 -5.93
CA GLY A 34 11.33 -1.96 -6.27
C GLY A 34 11.32 -1.50 -7.74
N VAL A 35 10.17 -1.61 -8.39
CA VAL A 35 9.96 -1.13 -9.77
C VAL A 35 8.70 -0.27 -9.82
N GLN A 36 8.80 0.94 -10.37
CA GLN A 36 7.63 1.76 -10.64
C GLN A 36 6.80 1.14 -11.77
N ILE A 37 5.54 0.80 -11.48
CA ILE A 37 4.64 0.11 -12.43
C ILE A 37 3.55 1.03 -12.99
N SER A 38 3.33 2.18 -12.36
CA SER A 38 2.39 3.20 -12.82
C SER A 38 2.82 4.59 -12.31
N ARG A 39 2.02 5.63 -12.61
CA ARG A 39 2.32 7.01 -12.19
C ARG A 39 2.43 7.17 -10.66
N ASN A 40 1.79 6.29 -9.89
CA ASN A 40 1.67 6.42 -8.44
C ASN A 40 1.86 5.09 -7.71
N GLU A 41 2.50 4.09 -8.32
CA GLU A 41 2.69 2.78 -7.70
C GLU A 41 4.07 2.17 -7.95
N ILE A 42 4.55 1.46 -6.93
CA ILE A 42 5.77 0.65 -6.96
C ILE A 42 5.38 -0.80 -6.64
N ALA A 43 5.97 -1.76 -7.34
CA ALA A 43 5.86 -3.18 -7.03
C ALA A 43 7.23 -3.78 -6.68
N TRP A 44 7.21 -4.78 -5.81
CA TRP A 44 8.35 -5.64 -5.48
C TRP A 44 7.95 -7.09 -5.68
N ASN A 45 8.96 -7.96 -5.86
CA ASN A 45 8.79 -9.42 -5.90
C ASN A 45 7.67 -9.83 -6.88
N ASP A 46 7.76 -9.37 -8.13
CA ASP A 46 6.79 -9.67 -9.21
C ASP A 46 5.33 -9.33 -8.86
N GLY A 47 5.13 -8.34 -7.98
CA GLY A 47 3.80 -7.88 -7.58
C GLY A 47 3.24 -8.55 -6.34
N ASP A 48 4.03 -9.36 -5.63
CA ASP A 48 3.65 -9.85 -4.31
C ASP A 48 3.41 -8.72 -3.31
N VAL A 49 4.13 -7.61 -3.50
CA VAL A 49 4.02 -6.39 -2.69
C VAL A 49 3.86 -5.19 -3.61
N ILE A 50 2.86 -4.35 -3.32
CA ILE A 50 2.60 -3.12 -4.09
C ILE A 50 2.41 -1.97 -3.12
N MET A 51 3.05 -0.83 -3.39
CA MET A 51 2.78 0.44 -2.73
C MET A 51 2.05 1.34 -3.70
N ALA A 52 0.93 1.91 -3.27
CA ALA A 52 0.20 2.95 -3.97
C ALA A 52 0.30 4.27 -3.21
N PHE A 53 0.57 5.35 -3.93
CA PHE A 53 0.66 6.71 -3.42
C PHE A 53 -0.62 7.48 -3.76
N PRO A 54 -1.09 8.39 -2.90
CA PRO A 54 -2.12 9.36 -3.26
C PRO A 54 -1.70 10.15 -4.50
N MET A 55 -2.68 10.44 -5.36
CA MET A 55 -2.46 11.40 -6.44
C MET A 55 -2.30 12.81 -5.84
N PRO A 56 -1.63 13.74 -6.53
CA PRO A 56 -1.42 15.06 -5.98
C PRO A 56 -2.76 15.77 -5.72
N GLY A 57 -2.97 16.20 -4.48
CA GLY A 57 -4.23 16.80 -4.01
C GLY A 57 -5.23 15.81 -3.39
N GLU A 58 -4.98 14.50 -3.48
CA GLU A 58 -5.82 13.47 -2.89
C GLU A 58 -5.33 13.06 -1.50
N ALA A 59 -6.27 12.74 -0.61
CA ALA A 59 -5.95 12.29 0.75
C ALA A 59 -5.67 10.78 0.85
N THR A 60 -6.17 10.00 -0.12
CA THR A 60 -6.13 8.53 -0.12
C THR A 60 -5.45 8.03 -1.40
N ALA A 61 -4.64 6.98 -1.29
CA ALA A 61 -4.21 6.24 -2.46
C ALA A 61 -5.44 5.69 -3.22
N PRO A 62 -5.49 5.81 -4.56
CA PRO A 62 -6.57 5.25 -5.34
C PRO A 62 -6.54 3.71 -5.30
N ALA A 63 -7.57 3.09 -5.87
CA ALA A 63 -7.54 1.66 -6.16
C ALA A 63 -6.36 1.32 -7.10
N SER A 64 -5.94 0.05 -7.05
CA SER A 64 -4.85 -0.49 -7.87
C SER A 64 -5.00 -0.11 -9.35
N SER A 65 -3.95 0.38 -9.99
CA SER A 65 -3.97 0.66 -11.43
C SER A 65 -4.13 -0.63 -12.27
N PRO A 66 -4.45 -0.53 -13.57
CA PRO A 66 -4.45 -1.70 -14.45
C PRO A 66 -3.12 -2.46 -14.48
N ALA A 67 -1.98 -1.78 -14.28
CA ALA A 67 -0.68 -2.45 -14.19
C ALA A 67 -0.57 -3.28 -12.91
N ALA A 68 -0.96 -2.71 -11.77
CA ALA A 68 -1.01 -3.42 -10.49
C ALA A 68 -1.98 -4.60 -10.55
N GLN A 69 -3.19 -4.40 -11.08
CA GLN A 69 -4.20 -5.46 -11.21
C GLN A 69 -3.72 -6.66 -12.04
N ARG A 70 -2.92 -6.42 -13.10
CA ARG A 70 -2.31 -7.50 -13.90
C ARG A 70 -1.35 -8.34 -13.08
N LEU A 71 -0.44 -7.70 -12.33
CA LEU A 71 0.48 -8.41 -11.44
C LEU A 71 -0.27 -9.16 -10.33
N GLN A 72 -1.30 -8.54 -9.76
CA GLN A 72 -2.15 -9.17 -8.74
C GLN A 72 -2.85 -10.44 -9.28
N ALA A 73 -3.30 -10.42 -10.53
CA ALA A 73 -3.91 -11.57 -11.20
C ALA A 73 -2.88 -12.67 -11.53
N GLU A 74 -1.67 -12.28 -11.97
CA GLU A 74 -0.56 -13.20 -12.23
C GLU A 74 -0.13 -13.96 -10.98
N VAL A 75 0.05 -13.23 -9.88
CA VAL A 75 0.33 -13.77 -8.54
C VAL A 75 -0.78 -14.73 -8.07
N ALA A 76 -2.04 -14.46 -8.44
CA ALA A 76 -3.16 -15.35 -8.18
C ALA A 76 -3.19 -16.62 -9.06
N GLY A 77 -2.33 -16.70 -10.07
CA GLY A 77 -2.32 -17.81 -11.02
C GLY A 77 -3.55 -17.82 -11.92
N LEU A 78 -4.18 -16.65 -12.10
CA LEU A 78 -5.30 -16.52 -13.02
C LEU A 78 -4.80 -16.30 -14.45
N PRO A 79 -5.45 -16.92 -15.45
CA PRO A 79 -5.06 -16.75 -16.84
C PRO A 79 -5.24 -15.28 -17.24
N GLY A 80 -4.12 -14.59 -17.49
CA GLY A 80 -4.11 -13.24 -18.02
C GLY A 80 -4.66 -13.21 -19.45
N THR A 81 -5.98 -13.11 -19.61
CA THR A 81 -6.57 -12.79 -20.91
C THR A 81 -6.44 -11.28 -21.17
N PRO A 82 -5.79 -10.86 -22.28
CA PRO A 82 -5.69 -9.46 -22.65
C PRO A 82 -6.94 -9.01 -23.44
N ALA A 83 -8.12 -8.94 -22.81
CA ALA A 83 -9.30 -8.30 -23.42
C ALA A 83 -10.48 -8.15 -22.45
N GLU A 84 -10.26 -7.63 -21.25
CA GLU A 84 -11.27 -6.81 -20.55
C GLU A 84 -10.52 -6.12 -19.42
N GLU A 85 -10.47 -4.78 -19.44
CA GLU A 85 -10.06 -4.03 -18.26
C GLU A 85 -10.91 -4.53 -17.10
N PRO A 86 -10.34 -4.93 -15.95
CA PRO A 86 -11.12 -5.34 -14.81
C PRO A 86 -12.07 -4.19 -14.50
N THR A 87 -13.37 -4.42 -14.69
CA THR A 87 -14.39 -3.42 -14.46
C THR A 87 -14.20 -2.90 -13.04
N VAL A 88 -14.00 -1.58 -12.96
CA VAL A 88 -13.74 -0.81 -11.75
C VAL A 88 -14.73 -1.24 -10.66
N GLY A 89 -14.32 -2.10 -9.74
CA GLY A 89 -15.29 -2.67 -8.78
C GLY A 89 -14.74 -3.61 -7.72
N LEU A 90 -13.43 -3.78 -7.60
CA LEU A 90 -12.84 -4.87 -6.80
C LEU A 90 -12.14 -4.40 -5.53
N ALA A 91 -12.14 -3.11 -5.25
CA ALA A 91 -11.58 -2.55 -4.04
C ALA A 91 -12.72 -2.21 -3.07
N ALA A 92 -12.55 -2.53 -1.78
CA ALA A 92 -13.50 -2.09 -0.77
C ALA A 92 -13.48 -0.56 -0.63
N SER A 93 -14.34 0.01 0.23
CA SER A 93 -14.36 1.46 0.50
C SER A 93 -13.03 2.04 1.00
N ASP A 94 -12.10 1.18 1.39
CA ASP A 94 -10.72 1.52 1.79
C ASP A 94 -9.69 1.38 0.65
N ASN A 95 -10.13 1.08 -0.58
CA ASN A 95 -9.29 0.80 -1.74
C ASN A 95 -8.35 -0.41 -1.60
N CYS A 96 -8.48 -1.22 -0.54
CA CYS A 96 -7.77 -2.50 -0.46
C CYS A 96 -8.39 -3.50 -1.45
N PRO A 97 -7.60 -4.24 -2.24
CA PRO A 97 -8.12 -5.17 -3.23
C PRO A 97 -8.84 -6.32 -2.51
N THR A 98 -9.94 -6.79 -3.10
CA THR A 98 -10.77 -7.87 -2.56
C THR A 98 -10.82 -9.07 -3.51
N GLN A 99 -11.28 -10.20 -2.98
CA GLN A 99 -11.24 -11.60 -3.45
C GLN A 99 -11.72 -11.96 -4.86
N VAL A 100 -11.98 -11.05 -5.80
CA VAL A 100 -12.44 -11.47 -7.14
C VAL A 100 -11.39 -12.30 -7.90
N PHE A 101 -10.16 -12.36 -7.39
CA PHE A 101 -9.10 -13.18 -7.95
C PHE A 101 -8.64 -14.38 -7.10
N GLY A 102 -9.37 -14.78 -6.06
CA GLY A 102 -9.01 -15.99 -5.28
C GLY A 102 -7.73 -15.87 -4.45
N ASN A 103 -7.23 -14.64 -4.26
CA ASN A 103 -6.17 -14.31 -3.32
C ASN A 103 -6.63 -13.16 -2.41
N ASP A 104 -6.36 -13.32 -1.13
CA ASP A 104 -6.57 -12.25 -0.18
C ASP A 104 -5.41 -11.26 -0.10
N TRP A 105 -5.72 -10.03 0.32
CA TRP A 105 -4.74 -8.95 0.46
C TRP A 105 -4.75 -8.34 1.86
N TYR A 106 -3.56 -8.01 2.36
CA TYR A 106 -3.36 -7.26 3.59
C TYR A 106 -2.91 -5.86 3.22
N CYS A 107 -3.63 -4.83 3.68
CA CYS A 107 -3.32 -3.44 3.37
C CYS A 107 -3.02 -2.64 4.64
N PHE A 108 -1.93 -1.89 4.60
CA PHE A 108 -1.47 -0.98 5.64
C PHE A 108 -1.43 0.44 5.08
N TYR A 109 -1.92 1.40 5.87
CA TYR A 109 -2.10 2.78 5.44
C TYR A 109 -1.32 3.71 6.33
N GLN A 110 -0.69 4.70 5.69
CA GLN A 110 0.15 5.68 6.37
C GLN A 110 -0.67 6.55 7.33
N ASN A 111 -1.89 6.92 6.93
CA ASN A 111 -2.75 7.78 7.74
C ASN A 111 -3.96 7.02 8.29
N ARG A 112 -4.67 7.67 9.21
CA ARG A 112 -5.97 7.23 9.70
C ARG A 112 -6.99 7.17 8.56
N ASP A 113 -8.08 6.44 8.79
CA ASP A 113 -9.22 6.37 7.88
C ASP A 113 -8.82 5.96 6.45
N PHE A 114 -7.83 5.06 6.36
CA PHE A 114 -7.30 4.48 5.12
C PHE A 114 -6.65 5.53 4.20
N GLY A 115 -6.14 6.61 4.78
CA GLY A 115 -5.47 7.69 4.06
C GLY A 115 -3.97 7.49 3.82
N GLY A 116 -3.40 8.39 3.03
CA GLY A 116 -1.99 8.39 2.68
C GLY A 116 -1.61 7.24 1.75
N ARG A 117 -0.33 6.89 1.77
CA ARG A 117 0.20 5.76 1.00
C ARG A 117 -0.35 4.44 1.54
N ARG A 118 -0.61 3.50 0.63
CA ARG A 118 -1.16 2.18 0.91
C ARG A 118 -0.14 1.12 0.48
N LEU A 119 0.35 0.35 1.43
CA LEU A 119 1.23 -0.78 1.19
C LEU A 119 0.43 -2.08 1.32
N GLN A 120 0.49 -2.94 0.31
CA GLN A 120 -0.35 -4.12 0.20
C GLN A 120 0.45 -5.38 -0.15
N TRP A 121 0.07 -6.51 0.46
CA TRP A 121 0.68 -7.82 0.23
C TRP A 121 -0.37 -8.85 -0.16
N ASN A 122 0.00 -9.78 -1.04
CA ASN A 122 -0.81 -10.96 -1.30
C ASN A 122 -0.82 -11.92 -0.09
N GLU A 123 -1.79 -12.82 -0.06
CA GLU A 123 -1.93 -13.83 1.00
C GLU A 123 -0.89 -14.95 0.97
N LYS A 124 -0.28 -15.22 -0.19
CA LYS A 124 0.72 -16.28 -0.39
C LYS A 124 2.03 -16.02 0.36
N HIS A 125 2.16 -14.89 1.05
CA HIS A 125 3.37 -14.55 1.79
C HIS A 125 3.84 -15.68 2.74
N ASP A 126 5.17 -15.80 2.85
CA ASP A 126 5.93 -16.71 3.71
C ASP A 126 5.65 -16.47 5.21
N PRO A 127 5.42 -17.48 6.08
CA PRO A 127 5.25 -17.29 7.53
C PRO A 127 6.40 -16.56 8.26
N THR A 128 7.51 -16.25 7.60
CA THR A 128 8.56 -15.39 8.13
C THR A 128 8.07 -13.94 8.39
N ALA A 129 8.76 -13.22 9.28
CA ALA A 129 8.41 -11.83 9.55
C ALA A 129 8.76 -10.94 8.36
N VAL A 130 7.79 -10.17 7.90
CA VAL A 130 7.94 -9.17 6.84
C VAL A 130 8.21 -7.81 7.45
N ARG A 131 9.33 -7.16 7.10
CA ARG A 131 9.69 -5.84 7.62
C ARG A 131 9.10 -4.74 6.74
N PHE A 132 8.49 -3.74 7.37
CA PHE A 132 8.02 -2.55 6.67
C PHE A 132 9.19 -1.68 6.14
N SER A 133 10.38 -1.77 6.75
CA SER A 133 11.58 -1.06 6.31
C SER A 133 12.02 -1.44 4.90
N ASP A 134 11.82 -2.69 4.51
CA ASP A 134 12.24 -3.23 3.22
C ASP A 134 11.47 -2.59 2.05
N TYR A 135 10.35 -1.92 2.38
CA TYR A 135 9.47 -1.22 1.46
C TYR A 135 9.34 0.29 1.78
N GLY A 136 10.22 0.85 2.63
CA GLY A 136 10.17 2.28 2.97
C GLY A 136 8.93 2.72 3.76
N PHE A 137 8.36 1.81 4.55
CA PHE A 137 7.08 2.01 5.27
C PHE A 137 7.19 1.78 6.78
N ALA A 138 8.40 1.59 7.31
CA ALA A 138 8.62 1.41 8.75
C ALA A 138 8.09 2.61 9.54
N ASN A 139 7.37 2.34 10.63
CA ASN A 139 6.83 3.34 11.54
C ASN A 139 5.89 4.34 10.84
N GLN A 140 5.12 3.88 9.86
CA GLN A 140 4.15 4.74 9.14
C GLN A 140 2.70 4.31 9.36
N THR A 141 2.43 3.08 9.82
CA THR A 141 1.05 2.58 9.84
C THR A 141 0.20 3.29 10.89
N SER A 142 -0.92 3.85 10.41
CA SER A 142 -1.97 4.46 11.24
C SER A 142 -3.34 3.76 11.11
N SER A 143 -3.59 3.04 10.01
CA SER A 143 -4.79 2.23 9.81
C SER A 143 -4.50 1.01 8.92
N TRP A 144 -5.40 0.03 8.90
CA TRP A 144 -5.17 -1.24 8.19
C TRP A 144 -6.49 -1.90 7.75
N SER A 145 -6.39 -2.77 6.75
CA SER A 145 -7.47 -3.64 6.28
C SER A 145 -6.91 -4.99 5.90
N ASN A 146 -7.34 -6.03 6.63
CA ASN A 146 -7.08 -7.42 6.31
C ASN A 146 -8.27 -7.96 5.52
N LYS A 147 -8.13 -8.10 4.21
CA LYS A 147 -9.16 -8.75 3.39
C LYS A 147 -9.04 -10.26 3.40
N GLY A 148 -8.01 -10.80 4.07
CA GLY A 148 -7.68 -12.21 4.05
C GLY A 148 -8.15 -13.10 5.15
N ALA A 149 -7.96 -14.39 4.90
CA ALA A 149 -8.33 -15.46 5.81
C ALA A 149 -7.31 -15.64 6.96
N LYS A 150 -6.05 -15.23 6.75
CA LYS A 150 -5.01 -15.32 7.81
C LYS A 150 -5.14 -14.21 8.83
N THR A 151 -4.64 -14.50 10.03
CA THR A 151 -4.49 -13.49 11.08
C THR A 151 -3.16 -12.78 10.91
N ILE A 152 -3.15 -11.44 10.88
CA ILE A 152 -1.92 -10.66 10.84
C ILE A 152 -1.58 -10.16 12.23
N THR A 153 -0.38 -10.47 12.72
CA THR A 153 0.14 -9.91 13.98
C THR A 153 1.23 -8.90 13.67
N VAL A 154 1.09 -7.69 14.20
CA VAL A 154 1.97 -6.55 13.92
C VAL A 154 2.79 -6.19 15.16
N PHE A 155 4.05 -5.84 14.96
CA PHE A 155 5.03 -5.69 16.01
C PHE A 155 5.78 -4.35 15.97
N ASP A 156 6.19 -3.89 17.16
CA ASP A 156 7.14 -2.79 17.38
C ASP A 156 8.56 -3.40 17.42
N GLY A 157 9.26 -3.34 16.29
CA GLY A 157 10.56 -3.97 16.08
C GLY A 157 10.51 -5.40 15.52
N CYS A 158 11.57 -5.79 14.80
CA CYS A 158 11.67 -7.12 14.19
C CYS A 158 12.91 -7.93 14.63
N LYS A 159 12.99 -8.25 15.94
CA LYS A 159 14.14 -8.93 16.55
C LYS A 159 13.83 -10.39 16.88
N SER A 160 14.84 -11.25 16.73
CA SER A 160 14.76 -12.64 17.19
C SER A 160 14.70 -12.65 18.73
N GLY A 161 13.66 -13.24 19.30
CA GLY A 161 13.51 -13.45 20.76
C GLY A 161 12.33 -12.71 21.41
N PHE A 162 12.12 -11.43 21.08
CA PHE A 162 10.94 -10.69 21.55
C PHE A 162 10.71 -9.43 20.71
N SER A 163 9.51 -9.31 20.16
CA SER A 163 8.99 -8.07 19.60
C SER A 163 7.62 -7.79 20.25
N PRO A 164 7.42 -6.63 20.90
CA PRO A 164 6.11 -6.25 21.42
C PRO A 164 5.04 -6.30 20.34
N THR A 165 3.97 -7.07 20.56
CA THR A 165 2.79 -7.04 19.70
C THR A 165 2.08 -5.71 19.88
N LEU A 166 1.89 -4.99 18.77
CA LEU A 166 1.10 -3.78 18.74
C LEU A 166 -0.39 -4.14 18.60
N TRP A 167 -0.77 -4.86 17.55
CA TRP A 167 -2.14 -5.31 17.34
C TRP A 167 -2.20 -6.61 16.53
N THR A 168 -3.41 -7.14 16.44
CA THR A 168 -3.75 -8.30 15.64
C THR A 168 -4.92 -7.93 14.73
N GLU A 169 -4.81 -8.32 13.46
CA GLU A 169 -5.81 -8.12 12.43
C GLU A 169 -6.53 -9.44 12.22
N ALA A 170 -7.79 -9.51 12.68
CA ALA A 170 -8.62 -10.66 12.42
C ALA A 170 -8.88 -10.79 10.91
N ALA A 171 -9.13 -12.02 10.47
CA ALA A 171 -9.52 -12.29 9.09
C ALA A 171 -10.71 -11.41 8.66
N HIS A 172 -10.67 -10.92 7.42
CA HIS A 172 -11.72 -10.10 6.81
C HIS A 172 -12.17 -8.90 7.66
N SER A 173 -11.25 -8.28 8.39
CA SER A 173 -11.52 -7.13 9.26
C SER A 173 -10.67 -5.92 8.90
N ARG A 174 -10.99 -4.77 9.50
CA ARG A 174 -10.25 -3.52 9.30
C ARG A 174 -10.34 -2.62 10.52
N SER A 175 -9.38 -1.73 10.66
CA SER A 175 -9.44 -0.63 11.62
C SER A 175 -9.01 0.68 10.98
N SER A 176 -9.84 1.72 11.11
CA SER A 176 -9.51 3.05 10.63
C SER A 176 -8.51 3.80 11.51
N TYR A 177 -8.18 3.25 12.69
CA TYR A 177 -7.14 3.81 13.55
C TYR A 177 -6.56 2.74 14.47
N VAL A 178 -5.23 2.63 14.54
CA VAL A 178 -4.53 1.71 15.45
C VAL A 178 -4.50 2.19 16.91
N GLY A 179 -4.86 3.45 17.15
CA GLY A 179 -4.83 4.08 18.47
C GLY A 179 -3.52 4.81 18.76
N ASN A 180 -3.60 5.83 19.60
CA ASN A 180 -2.49 6.79 19.81
C ASN A 180 -1.20 6.16 20.31
N SER A 181 -1.28 5.13 21.16
CA SER A 181 -0.08 4.47 21.71
C SER A 181 0.64 3.57 20.69
N LYS A 182 0.01 3.27 19.55
CA LYS A 182 0.49 2.33 18.52
C LYS A 182 0.74 2.99 17.16
N ASN A 183 0.27 4.22 16.98
CA ASN A 183 0.42 4.98 15.73
C ASN A 183 1.89 5.14 15.37
N ASP A 184 2.23 4.91 14.11
CA ASP A 184 3.58 5.14 13.59
C ASP A 184 4.66 4.32 14.33
N LYS A 185 4.33 3.08 14.73
CA LYS A 185 5.26 2.16 15.42
C LYS A 185 5.45 0.81 14.76
N ALA A 186 4.69 0.50 13.72
CA ALA A 186 4.76 -0.80 13.07
C ALA A 186 6.10 -0.96 12.33
N ASP A 187 6.88 -1.96 12.73
CA ASP A 187 8.19 -2.27 12.12
C ASP A 187 8.13 -3.56 11.29
N CYS A 188 7.34 -4.54 11.73
CA CYS A 188 7.09 -5.74 10.95
C CYS A 188 5.78 -6.44 11.30
N PHE A 189 5.39 -7.40 10.48
CA PHE A 189 4.23 -8.26 10.73
C PHE A 189 4.50 -9.72 10.39
N ARG A 190 3.60 -10.59 10.84
CA ARG A 190 3.54 -12.02 10.49
C ARG A 190 2.11 -12.43 10.20
N ALA A 191 1.90 -13.19 9.13
CA ALA A 191 0.67 -13.91 8.88
C ALA A 191 0.72 -15.31 9.51
N SER A 192 -0.39 -15.73 10.13
CA SER A 192 -0.57 -17.06 10.74
C SER A 192 -1.96 -17.62 10.48
#